data_AF-A0A819NFZ6-F1
#
_entry.id   AF-A0A819NFZ6-F1
#
_cell.length_a   1.000
_cell.length_b   1.000
_cell.length_c   1.000
_cell.angle_alpha   90.00
_cell.angle_beta   90.00
_cell.angle_gamma   90.00
#
_symmetry.space_group_name_H-M   'P 1'
#
loop_
_entity.id
_entity.type
_entity.pdbx_description
1 polymer ?
#
loop_
_entity_poly.entity_id
_entity_poly.type
_entity_poly.pdbx_seq_one_letter_code
_entity_poly.pdbx_strand_id
1 'polypeptide(L)'
;MSSVDTITRVTRWFNYTLSIPMIILGIFGAILTVLVFTKQRRFWRNPIINYLLAGAVMTGIHLPAVYLQSILVNGFGLGLFNTDDIACREHNYLLYMTTVTAISFPCWASFDQYASTCRNASFRHRWNSIRVVR
;
A
#
# COMPACT_ATOMS: atom_id res chain seq x y z
N MET A 1 -36.70 -16.99 -2.11
CA MET A 1 -35.37 -16.52 -1.68
C MET A 1 -34.91 -15.52 -2.73
N SER A 2 -34.77 -14.25 -2.38
CA SER A 2 -34.55 -13.20 -3.38
C SER A 2 -33.10 -13.22 -3.88
N SER A 3 -32.86 -12.88 -5.15
CA SER A 3 -31.49 -12.81 -5.71
C SER A 3 -30.56 -11.89 -4.91
N VAL A 4 -31.13 -10.91 -4.20
CA VAL A 4 -30.41 -9.96 -3.33
C VAL A 4 -29.84 -10.66 -2.08
N ASP A 5 -30.56 -11.62 -1.51
CA ASP A 5 -30.11 -12.39 -0.34
C ASP A 5 -28.95 -13.33 -0.68
N THR A 6 -28.94 -13.86 -1.91
CA THR A 6 -27.86 -14.71 -2.40
C THR A 6 -26.59 -13.91 -2.66
N ILE A 7 -26.71 -12.74 -3.30
CA ILE A 7 -25.56 -11.86 -3.59
C ILE A 7 -24.91 -11.40 -2.28
N THR A 8 -25.70 -10.91 -1.32
CA THR A 8 -25.18 -10.41 -0.04
C THR A 8 -24.47 -11.50 0.77
N ARG A 9 -24.97 -12.74 0.76
CA ARG A 9 -24.27 -13.89 1.39
C ARG A 9 -22.94 -14.21 0.71
N VAL A 10 -22.92 -14.26 -0.63
CA VAL A 10 -21.70 -14.56 -1.40
C VAL A 10 -20.66 -13.47 -1.19
N THR A 11 -21.04 -12.20 -1.28
CA THR A 11 -20.14 -11.05 -1.04
C THR A 11 -19.56 -11.09 0.36
N ARG A 12 -20.38 -11.38 1.38
CA ARG A 12 -19.90 -11.49 2.77
C ARG A 12 -18.91 -12.64 2.92
N TRP A 13 -19.20 -13.81 2.35
CA TRP A 13 -18.31 -14.98 2.41
C TRP A 13 -16.97 -14.72 1.70
N PHE A 14 -16.99 -14.10 0.52
CA PHE A 14 -15.78 -13.68 -0.19
C PHE A 14 -14.95 -12.66 0.60
N ASN A 15 -15.60 -11.66 1.19
CA ASN A 15 -14.92 -10.67 2.02
C ASN A 15 -14.21 -11.32 3.20
N TYR A 16 -14.83 -12.29 3.88
CA TYR A 16 -14.19 -13.00 4.97
C TYR A 16 -13.01 -13.85 4.50
N THR A 17 -13.23 -14.69 3.50
CA THR A 17 -12.24 -15.68 3.06
C THR A 17 -11.02 -15.03 2.42
N LEU A 18 -11.18 -13.93 1.68
CA LEU A 18 -10.06 -13.26 1.00
C LEU A 18 -9.43 -12.13 1.82
N SER A 19 -10.24 -11.32 2.52
CA SER A 19 -9.70 -10.10 3.14
C SER A 19 -8.88 -10.40 4.40
N ILE A 20 -9.26 -11.42 5.19
CA ILE A 20 -8.50 -11.82 6.38
C ILE A 20 -7.08 -12.27 6.04
N PRO A 21 -6.85 -13.26 5.14
CA PRO A 21 -5.50 -13.67 4.80
C PRO A 21 -4.72 -12.56 4.09
N MET A 22 -5.39 -11.73 3.29
CA MET A 22 -4.76 -10.58 2.64
C MET A 22 -4.21 -9.57 3.67
N ILE A 23 -4.93 -9.31 4.76
CA ILE A 23 -4.43 -8.46 5.85
C ILE A 23 -3.24 -9.10 6.56
N ILE A 24 -3.35 -10.38 6.93
CA ILE A 24 -2.30 -11.09 7.67
C ILE A 24 -1.01 -11.12 6.85
N LEU A 25 -1.10 -11.56 5.59
CA LEU A 25 0.05 -11.63 4.68
C LEU A 25 0.57 -10.23 4.33
N GLY A 26 -0.32 -9.26 4.15
CA GLY A 26 0.05 -7.87 3.85
C GLY A 26 0.83 -7.21 5.00
N ILE A 27 0.35 -7.34 6.24
CA ILE A 27 1.04 -6.80 7.43
C ILE A 27 2.37 -7.52 7.64
N PHE A 28 2.38 -8.86 7.56
CA PHE A 28 3.61 -9.64 7.71
C PHE A 28 4.64 -9.25 6.65
N GLY A 29 4.24 -9.14 5.39
CA GLY A 29 5.10 -8.72 4.29
C GLY A 29 5.63 -7.29 4.47
N ALA A 30 4.79 -6.35 4.91
CA ALA A 30 5.19 -4.98 5.19
C ALA A 30 6.23 -4.92 6.33
N ILE A 31 6.00 -5.63 7.44
CA ILE A 31 6.94 -5.70 8.57
C ILE A 31 8.29 -6.27 8.11
N LEU A 32 8.26 -7.39 7.37
CA LEU A 32 9.48 -8.04 6.91
C LEU A 32 10.27 -7.15 5.96
N THR A 33 9.58 -6.42 5.07
CA THR A 33 10.18 -5.43 4.16
C THR A 33 10.85 -4.29 4.93
N VAL A 34 10.18 -3.73 5.93
CA VAL A 34 10.74 -2.67 6.79
C VAL A 34 11.95 -3.18 7.55
N LEU A 35 11.88 -4.38 8.13
CA LEU A 35 12.99 -4.97 8.88
C LEU A 35 14.23 -5.21 8.02
N VAL A 36 14.05 -5.79 6.82
CA VAL A 36 15.16 -6.09 5.90
C VAL A 36 15.84 -4.80 5.44
N PHE A 37 15.07 -3.80 5.00
CA PHE A 37 15.64 -2.56 4.48
C PHE A 37 16.20 -1.65 5.59
N THR A 38 15.68 -1.71 6.82
CA THR A 38 16.24 -0.96 7.94
C THR A 38 17.55 -1.58 8.45
N LYS A 39 17.66 -2.91 8.47
CA LYS A 39 18.88 -3.58 8.97
C LYS A 39 20.09 -3.41 8.05
N GLN A 40 19.88 -3.35 6.74
CA GLN A 40 20.98 -3.35 5.78
C GLN A 40 21.28 -1.95 5.26
N ARG A 41 22.18 -1.24 5.96
CA ARG A 41 22.63 0.14 5.64
C ARG A 41 23.11 0.30 4.19
N ARG A 42 23.59 -0.76 3.55
CA ARG A 42 24.01 -0.75 2.12
C ARG A 42 22.87 -0.37 1.18
N PHE A 43 21.63 -0.64 1.56
CA PHE A 43 20.45 -0.37 0.73
C PHE A 43 19.98 1.09 0.79
N TRP A 44 20.38 1.86 1.79
CA TRP A 44 19.96 3.25 1.98
C TRP A 44 20.51 4.18 0.89
N ARG A 45 21.60 3.75 0.25
CA ARG A 45 22.26 4.45 -0.85
C ARG A 45 21.53 4.26 -2.19
N ASN A 46 20.59 3.32 -2.28
CA ASN A 46 19.78 3.10 -3.48
C ASN A 46 18.40 3.77 -3.34
N PRO A 47 18.10 4.83 -4.11
CA PRO A 47 16.82 5.54 -4.00
C PRO A 47 15.61 4.66 -4.31
N ILE A 48 15.74 3.64 -5.17
CA ILE A 48 14.68 2.67 -5.48
C ILE A 48 14.18 1.98 -4.22
N ILE A 49 15.11 1.58 -3.34
CA ILE A 49 14.78 0.87 -2.11
C ILE A 49 14.08 1.79 -1.12
N ASN A 50 14.41 3.08 -1.11
CA ASN A 50 13.72 4.06 -0.26
C ASN A 50 12.26 4.26 -0.69
N TYR A 51 11.95 4.25 -2.00
CA TYR A 51 10.57 4.29 -2.47
C TYR A 51 9.79 3.03 -2.08
N LEU A 52 10.41 1.85 -2.21
CA LEU A 52 9.82 0.58 -1.78
C LEU A 52 9.59 0.51 -0.27
N LEU A 53 10.53 1.03 0.53
CA LEU A 53 10.41 1.12 1.98
C LEU A 53 9.28 2.08 2.38
N ALA A 54 9.19 3.26 1.77
CA ALA A 54 8.09 4.20 1.99
C ALA A 54 6.73 3.57 1.64
N GLY A 55 6.65 2.82 0.53
CA GLY A 55 5.46 2.06 0.16
C GLY A 55 5.10 0.97 1.18
N ALA A 56 6.08 0.24 1.70
CA ALA A 56 5.86 -0.78 2.73
C ALA A 56 5.34 -0.18 4.04
N VAL A 57 5.91 0.95 4.49
CA VAL A 57 5.42 1.68 5.67
C VAL A 57 3.98 2.15 5.47
N MET A 58 3.69 2.78 4.33
CA MET A 58 2.33 3.23 4.02
C MET A 58 1.33 2.08 3.93
N THR A 59 1.74 0.93 3.38
CA THR A 59 0.92 -0.29 3.34
C THR A 59 0.65 -0.82 4.75
N GLY A 60 1.66 -0.80 5.62
CA GLY A 60 1.54 -1.17 7.03
C GLY A 60 0.59 -0.28 7.83
N ILE A 61 0.41 0.99 7.43
CA ILE A 61 -0.59 1.91 8.00
C ILE A 61 -1.96 1.71 7.36
N HIS A 62 -2.03 1.57 6.04
CA HIS A 62 -3.27 1.43 5.28
C HIS A 62 -4.08 0.20 5.67
N LEU A 63 -3.42 -0.96 5.81
CA LEU A 63 -4.08 -2.23 6.14
C LEU A 63 -4.89 -2.18 7.46
N PRO A 64 -4.30 -1.77 8.60
CA PRO A 64 -5.05 -1.64 9.84
C PRO A 64 -5.97 -0.43 9.90
N ALA A 65 -5.63 0.71 9.26
CA ALA A 65 -6.43 1.93 9.37
C ALA A 65 -7.67 1.90 8.45
N VAL A 66 -7.55 1.37 7.23
CA VAL A 66 -8.62 1.45 6.21
C VAL A 66 -9.25 0.08 5.99
N TYR A 67 -8.43 -0.95 5.75
CA TYR A 67 -8.91 -2.27 5.36
C TYR A 67 -9.61 -3.01 6.51
N LEU A 68 -9.06 -2.92 7.73
CA LEU A 68 -9.69 -3.50 8.91
C LEU A 68 -11.07 -2.88 9.19
N GLN A 69 -11.19 -1.56 9.04
CA GLN A 69 -12.46 -0.85 9.20
C GLN A 69 -13.47 -1.27 8.13
N SER A 70 -13.05 -1.38 6.86
CA SER A 70 -13.90 -1.88 5.78
C SER A 70 -14.43 -3.29 6.03
N ILE A 71 -13.62 -4.18 6.64
CA ILE A 71 -14.07 -5.54 7.01
C ILE A 71 -15.06 -5.49 8.17
N LEU A 72 -14.82 -4.66 9.18
CA LEU A 72 -15.73 -4.50 10.33
C LEU A 72 -17.10 -3.99 9.88
N VAL A 73 -17.14 -3.00 9.00
CA VAL A 73 -18.39 -2.42 8.48
C VAL A 73 -19.08 -3.38 7.50
N ASN A 74 -18.40 -3.84 6.45
CA ASN A 74 -19.04 -4.63 5.38
C ASN A 74 -19.19 -6.12 5.73
N GLY A 75 -18.27 -6.66 6.55
CA GLY A 75 -18.27 -8.06 6.97
C GLY A 75 -19.14 -8.29 8.20
N PHE A 76 -18.91 -7.51 9.27
CA PHE A 76 -19.56 -7.70 10.58
C PHE A 76 -20.77 -6.78 10.80
N GLY A 77 -20.99 -5.77 9.96
CA GLY A 77 -22.07 -4.80 10.14
C GLY A 77 -21.84 -3.83 11.31
N LEU A 78 -20.60 -3.74 11.81
CA LEU A 78 -20.23 -2.87 12.92
C LEU A 78 -19.89 -1.48 12.37
N GLY A 79 -20.90 -0.61 12.32
CA GLY A 79 -20.80 0.75 11.80
C GLY A 79 -20.10 1.74 12.74
N LEU A 80 -18.97 1.38 13.35
CA LEU A 80 -18.22 2.25 14.29
C LEU A 80 -17.84 3.62 13.70
N PHE A 81 -17.68 3.70 12.37
CA PHE A 81 -17.31 4.93 11.64
C PHE A 81 -18.46 5.52 10.82
N ASN A 82 -19.62 4.83 10.76
CA ASN A 82 -20.81 5.32 10.07
C ASN A 82 -21.73 6.13 10.99
N THR A 83 -21.40 6.20 12.29
CA THR A 83 -22.16 6.98 13.28
C THR A 83 -21.76 8.46 13.28
N ASP A 84 -20.50 8.77 12.94
CA ASP A 84 -19.96 10.13 12.98
C ASP A 84 -19.48 10.58 11.60
N ASP A 85 -20.02 11.71 11.12
CA ASP A 85 -19.72 12.28 9.81
C ASP A 85 -18.23 12.63 9.63
N ILE A 86 -17.59 13.06 10.72
CA ILE A 86 -16.15 13.39 10.76
C ILE A 86 -15.32 12.12 10.54
N ALA A 87 -15.67 11.03 11.21
CA ALA A 87 -14.93 9.78 11.17
C ALA A 87 -15.03 9.13 9.77
N CYS A 88 -16.21 9.21 9.14
CA CYS A 88 -16.42 8.78 7.76
C CYS A 88 -15.58 9.60 6.76
N ARG A 89 -15.48 10.93 6.96
CA ARG A 89 -14.69 11.81 6.09
C ARG A 89 -13.19 11.55 6.21
N GLU A 90 -12.69 11.36 7.42
CA GLU A 90 -11.30 11.01 7.68
C GLU A 90 -10.95 9.65 7.07
N HIS A 91 -11.82 8.65 7.22
CA HIS A 91 -11.64 7.34 6.60
C HIS A 91 -11.51 7.42 5.07
N ASN A 92 -12.42 8.13 4.41
CA ASN A 92 -12.39 8.30 2.96
C ASN A 92 -11.14 9.05 2.48
N TYR A 93 -10.72 10.08 3.23
CA TYR A 93 -9.50 10.80 2.94
C TYR A 93 -8.25 9.90 3.06
N LEU A 94 -8.16 9.12 4.16
CA LEU A 94 -7.08 8.17 4.36
C LEU A 94 -7.05 7.11 3.28
N LEU A 95 -8.20 6.54 2.91
CA LEU A 95 -8.34 5.58 1.82
C LEU A 95 -7.78 6.15 0.52
N TYR A 96 -8.23 7.34 0.11
CA TYR A 96 -7.77 7.97 -1.13
C TYR A 96 -6.25 8.21 -1.12
N MET A 97 -5.74 8.85 -0.06
CA MET A 97 -4.32 9.20 0.02
C MET A 97 -3.41 7.97 0.02
N THR A 98 -3.78 6.95 0.78
CA THR A 98 -2.99 5.72 0.87
C THR A 98 -3.02 4.91 -0.43
N THR A 99 -4.16 4.84 -1.13
CA THR A 99 -4.25 4.16 -2.44
C THR A 99 -3.43 4.88 -3.51
N VAL A 100 -3.53 6.21 -3.60
CA VAL A 100 -2.72 7.00 -4.55
C VAL A 100 -1.23 6.82 -4.27
N THR A 101 -0.85 6.81 -2.99
CA THR A 101 0.54 6.63 -2.57
C THR A 101 1.06 5.22 -2.87
N ALA A 102 0.23 4.19 -2.66
CA ALA A 102 0.57 2.80 -2.94
C ALA A 102 0.79 2.53 -4.43
N ILE A 103 0.06 3.24 -5.32
CA ILE A 103 0.27 3.16 -6.77
C ILE A 103 1.49 3.99 -7.19
N SER A 104 1.64 5.18 -6.60
CA SER A 104 2.70 6.11 -6.96
C SER A 104 4.07 5.51 -6.67
N PHE A 105 4.35 5.00 -5.46
CA PHE A 105 5.70 4.56 -5.11
C PHE A 105 6.31 3.51 -6.05
N PRO A 106 5.60 2.43 -6.45
CA PRO A 106 6.08 1.50 -7.48
C PRO A 106 6.34 2.16 -8.84
N CYS A 107 5.51 3.12 -9.25
CA CYS A 107 5.72 3.86 -10.50
C CYS A 107 7.00 4.70 -10.44
N TRP A 108 7.23 5.41 -9.33
CA TRP A 108 8.45 6.17 -9.10
C TRP A 108 9.68 5.26 -9.02
N ALA A 109 9.58 4.12 -8.35
CA ALA A 109 10.64 3.11 -8.29
C ALA A 109 10.98 2.55 -9.68
N SER A 110 9.96 2.27 -10.49
CA SER A 110 10.11 1.75 -11.86
C SER A 110 10.71 2.79 -12.80
N PHE A 111 10.30 4.05 -12.68
CA PHE A 111 10.89 5.16 -13.42
C PHE A 111 12.38 5.34 -13.06
N ASP A 112 12.70 5.30 -11.78
CA ASP A 112 14.07 5.42 -11.29
C ASP A 112 14.96 4.24 -11.75
N GLN A 113 14.38 3.03 -11.79
CA GLN A 113 15.04 1.86 -12.36
C GLN A 113 15.26 2.02 -13.87
N TYR A 114 14.24 2.46 -14.62
CA TYR A 114 14.34 2.71 -16.06
C TYR A 114 15.44 3.74 -16.37
N ALA A 115 15.45 4.87 -15.67
CA ALA A 115 16.46 5.92 -15.87
C ALA A 115 17.89 5.44 -15.56
N SER A 116 18.05 4.53 -14.59
CA SER A 116 19.35 3.94 -14.26
C SER A 116 19.83 2.86 -15.25
N THR A 117 18.91 2.19 -15.94
CA THR A 117 19.19 1.01 -16.80
C THR A 117 19.00 1.27 -18.29
N CYS A 118 18.51 2.45 -18.68
CA CYS A 118 18.17 2.75 -20.06
C CYS A 118 19.37 2.56 -21.01
N ARG A 119 19.07 2.16 -22.26
CA ARG A 119 20.08 1.92 -23.30
C ARG A 119 20.82 3.20 -23.72
N ASN A 120 20.17 4.37 -23.59
CA ASN A 120 20.79 5.66 -23.91
C ASN A 120 21.81 6.06 -22.83
N ALA A 121 23.10 5.94 -23.16
CA ALA A 121 24.19 6.23 -22.23
C ALA A 121 24.22 7.71 -21.78
N SER A 122 23.82 8.65 -22.63
CA SER A 122 23.80 10.09 -22.30
C SER A 122 22.76 10.40 -21.21
N PHE A 123 21.54 9.88 -21.36
CA PHE A 123 20.49 10.06 -20.37
C PHE A 123 20.85 9.40 -19.03
N ARG A 124 21.34 8.15 -19.07
CA ARG A 124 21.80 7.42 -17.88
C ARG A 124 22.93 8.16 -17.15
N HIS A 125 23.92 8.65 -17.89
CA HIS A 125 25.06 9.38 -17.29
C HIS A 125 24.59 10.67 -16.62
N ARG A 126 23.71 11.43 -17.26
CA ARG A 126 23.14 12.66 -16.70
C ARG A 126 22.30 12.36 -15.46
N TRP A 127 21.44 11.34 -15.50
CA TRP A 127 20.63 10.92 -14.35
C TRP A 127 21.47 10.44 -13.16
N ASN A 128 22.49 9.61 -13.42
CA ASN A 128 23.40 9.13 -12.38
C ASN A 128 24.27 10.26 -11.81
N SER A 129 24.68 11.25 -12.63
CA SER A 129 25.45 12.40 -12.13
C SER A 129 24.68 13.22 -11.09
N ILE A 130 23.35 13.33 -11.23
CA ILE A 130 22.49 14.01 -10.25
C ILE A 130 22.42 13.24 -8.93
N ARG A 131 22.55 11.89 -8.95
CA ARG A 131 22.58 11.07 -7.73
C ARG A 131 23.92 11.12 -6.99
N VAL A 132 25.03 11.35 -7.68
CA VAL A 132 26.39 11.33 -7.09
C VAL A 132 26.73 12.65 -6.37
N VAL A 133 25.95 13.71 -6.60
CA VAL A 133 26.13 15.02 -5.93
C VAL A 133 25.42 15.08 -4.56
N ARG A 134 24.99 13.94 -3.99
CA ARG A 134 24.54 13.79 -2.60
C ARG A 134 25.37 12.74 -1.88
#